data_AF-A0A973HMD9-F1
#
_entry.id   AF-A0A973HMD9-F1
#
_cell.length_a   1.000
_cell.length_b   1.000
_cell.length_c   1.000
_cell.angle_alpha   90.00
_cell.angle_beta   90.00
_cell.angle_gamma   90.00
#
_symmetry.space_group_name_H-M   'P 1'
#
loop_
_entity.id
_entity.type
_entity.pdbx_description
1 polymer ?
#
loop_
_entity_poly.entity_id
_entity_poly.type
_entity_poly.pdbx_seq_one_letter_code
_entity_poly.pdbx_strand_id
1 'polypeptide(L)' 'MDKLVCYCFSVPEKVIIEAIKEKKLATIQEVMQETHAGCGCRGCWYDLDNLLYKHIEKKDEGSTNEGS' A
#
# COMPACT_ATOMS: atom_id res chain seq x y z
N MET A 1 -9.06 16.73 -7.35
CA MET A 1 -7.60 16.54 -7.53
C MET A 1 -7.23 15.30 -6.76
N ASP A 2 -6.75 14.25 -7.43
CA ASP A 2 -6.33 13.03 -6.74
C ASP A 2 -4.99 13.28 -6.04
N LYS A 3 -4.89 12.96 -4.74
CA LYS A 3 -3.64 13.11 -3.98
C LYS A 3 -2.63 12.08 -4.47
N LEU A 4 -1.42 12.53 -4.82
CA LEU A 4 -0.30 11.66 -5.13
C LEU A 4 0.31 11.12 -3.84
N VAL A 5 0.40 9.80 -3.74
CA VAL A 5 1.01 9.10 -2.60
C VAL A 5 2.47 8.78 -2.91
N CYS A 6 2.74 8.18 -4.06
CA CYS A 6 4.09 7.89 -4.49
C CYS A 6 4.52 8.84 -5.61
N TYR A 7 5.42 9.78 -5.32
CA TYR A 7 5.96 10.68 -6.34
C TYR A 7 6.96 10.01 -7.29
N CYS A 8 7.68 8.97 -6.85
CA CYS A 8 8.64 8.25 -7.70
C CYS A 8 7.97 7.56 -8.88
N PHE A 9 6.82 6.93 -8.64
CA PHE A 9 6.07 6.18 -9.64
C PHE A 9 4.77 6.89 -10.05
N SER A 10 4.58 8.13 -9.57
CA SER A 10 3.38 8.93 -9.80
C SER A 10 2.06 8.17 -9.50
N VAL A 11 2.01 7.47 -8.38
CA VAL A 11 0.85 6.65 -7.98
C VAL A 11 -0.12 7.49 -7.14
N PRO A 12 -1.37 7.71 -7.61
CA PRO A 12 -2.38 8.42 -6.85
C PRO A 12 -3.02 7.54 -5.77
N GLU A 13 -3.53 8.17 -4.72
CA GLU A 13 -4.18 7.53 -3.57
C GLU A 13 -5.34 6.62 -3.99
N LYS A 14 -6.17 7.06 -4.93
CA LYS A 14 -7.32 6.30 -5.41
C LYS A 14 -6.94 4.92 -5.94
N VAL A 15 -5.82 4.82 -6.69
CA VAL A 15 -5.37 3.56 -7.30
C VAL A 15 -4.99 2.56 -6.22
N ILE A 16 -4.37 3.03 -5.13
CA ILE A 16 -4.04 2.21 -3.97
C ILE A 16 -5.30 1.71 -3.28
N ILE A 17 -6.26 2.60 -3.02
CA ILE A 17 -7.52 2.26 -2.36
C ILE A 17 -8.34 1.27 -3.21
N GLU A 18 -8.43 1.51 -4.53
CA GLU A 18 -9.10 0.63 -5.48
C GLU A 18 -8.44 -0.76 -5.48
N ALA A 19 -7.12 -0.84 -5.58
CA ALA A 19 -6.39 -2.10 -5.53
C ALA A 19 -6.65 -2.86 -4.21
N ILE A 20 -6.58 -2.18 -3.06
CA ILE A 20 -6.84 -2.79 -1.74
C ILE A 20 -8.26 -3.37 -1.69
N LYS A 21 -9.26 -2.63 -2.16
CA LYS A 21 -10.67 -3.06 -2.09
C LYS A 21 -11.03 -4.15 -3.10
N GLU A 22 -10.58 -4.00 -4.35
CA GLU A 22 -10.90 -4.94 -5.42
C GLU A 22 -10.19 -6.28 -5.23
N LYS A 23 -8.91 -6.24 -4.82
CA LYS A 23 -8.08 -7.43 -4.65
C LYS A 23 -8.01 -7.94 -3.21
N LYS A 24 -8.60 -7.21 -2.26
CA LYS A 24 -8.61 -7.54 -0.82
C LYS A 24 -7.19 -7.71 -0.25
N LEU A 25 -6.30 -6.80 -0.63
CA LEU A 25 -4.90 -6.81 -0.21
C LEU A 25 -4.84 -6.60 1.31
N ALA A 26 -4.01 -7.39 2.00
CA ALA A 26 -3.89 -7.36 3.45
C ALA A 26 -2.50 -6.89 3.92
N THR A 27 -1.53 -6.82 3.01
CA THR A 27 -0.13 -6.45 3.33
C THR A 27 0.40 -5.34 2.43
N ILE A 28 1.37 -4.56 2.93
CA ILE A 28 2.03 -3.54 2.11
C ILE A 28 2.69 -4.19 0.89
N GLN A 29 3.27 -5.37 1.05
CA GLN A 29 3.97 -6.05 -0.03
C GLN A 29 3.07 -6.35 -1.22
N GLU A 30 1.83 -6.81 -0.96
CA GLU A 30 0.81 -6.99 -1.99
C GLU A 30 0.44 -5.66 -2.65
N VAL A 31 0.25 -4.58 -1.86
CA VAL A 31 -0.02 -3.24 -2.40
C VAL A 31 1.13 -2.75 -3.30
N MET A 32 2.38 -2.99 -2.92
CA MET A 32 3.56 -2.63 -3.72
C MET A 32 3.61 -3.45 -5.01
N GLN A 33 3.32 -4.74 -4.98
CA GLN A 33 3.28 -5.57 -6.19
C GLN A 33 2.19 -5.13 -7.16
N GLU A 34 1.06 -4.66 -6.64
CA GLU A 34 -0.08 -4.26 -7.46
C GLU A 34 0.01 -2.84 -8.00
N THR A 35 0.52 -1.91 -7.19
CA THR A 35 0.52 -0.47 -7.52
C THR A 35 1.91 0.07 -7.86
N HIS A 36 2.96 -0.72 -7.60
CA HIS A 36 4.37 -0.32 -7.66
C HIS A 36 4.76 0.86 -6.74
N ALA A 37 3.82 1.40 -5.95
CA ALA A 37 4.11 2.40 -4.94
C ALA A 37 5.05 1.80 -3.88
N GLY A 38 6.04 2.56 -3.41
CA GLY A 38 6.94 2.09 -2.34
C GLY A 38 8.16 1.29 -2.79
N CYS A 39 8.24 0.81 -4.04
CA CYS A 39 9.42 0.06 -4.56
C CYS A 39 10.69 0.90 -4.78
N GLY A 40 10.60 2.23 -4.64
CA GLY A 40 11.68 3.17 -4.94
C GLY A 40 12.33 3.70 -3.67
N CYS A 41 12.17 5.00 -3.41
CA CYS A 41 12.75 5.67 -2.24
C CYS A 41 12.11 5.30 -0.90
N ARG A 42 11.02 4.51 -0.90
CA ARG A 42 10.20 4.16 0.28
C ARG A 42 9.65 5.33 1.10
N GLY A 43 9.74 6.58 0.61
CA GLY A 43 9.24 7.76 1.33
C GLY A 43 7.72 7.78 1.53
N CYS A 44 6.96 7.05 0.72
CA CYS A 44 5.50 6.91 0.81
C CYS A 44 5.05 5.72 1.68
N TRP A 45 5.98 5.03 2.35
CA TRP A 45 5.68 3.82 3.12
C TRP A 45 4.64 4.06 4.22
N TYR A 46 4.77 5.16 4.97
CA TYR A 46 3.82 5.51 6.02
C TYR A 46 2.42 5.82 5.48
N ASP A 47 2.32 6.47 4.31
CA ASP A 47 1.03 6.72 3.67
C ASP A 47 0.39 5.41 3.19
N LEU A 48 1.17 4.50 2.61
CA LEU A 48 0.70 3.17 2.19
C LEU A 48 0.18 2.34 3.36
N ASP A 49 0.95 2.28 4.46
CA ASP A 49 0.54 1.57 5.68
C ASP A 49 -0.78 2.12 6.24
N ASN A 50 -0.90 3.44 6.30
CA ASN A 50 -2.10 4.10 6.81
C ASN A 50 -3.33 3.86 5.91
N LEU A 51 -3.14 3.87 4.58
CA LEU A 51 -4.22 3.59 3.63
C LEU A 51 -4.65 2.13 3.72
N LEU A 52 -3.70 1.20 3.80
CA LEU A 52 -3.96 -0.21 4.00
C LEU A 52 -4.73 -0.42 5.29
N TYR A 53 -4.22 0.06 6.43
CA TYR A 53 -4.88 -0.07 7.73
C TYR A 53 -6.31 0.47 7.75
N LYS A 54 -6.57 1.58 7.04
CA LYS A 54 -7.93 2.17 6.94
C LYS A 54 -8.89 1.37 6.09
N HIS A 55 -8.40 0.55 5.16
CA HIS A 55 -9.21 -0.13 4.15
C HIS A 55 -9.18 -1.67 4.24
N ILE A 56 -8.33 -2.26 5.08
CA ILE A 56 -8.42 -3.68 5.41
C ILE A 56 -9.69 -3.96 6.22
N GLU A 57 -10.50 -4.90 5.74
CA GLU A 57 -11.50 -5.54 6.59
C GLU A 57 -10.76 -6.55 7.45
N LYS A 58 -10.80 -6.41 8.78
CA LYS A 58 -10.06 -7.26 9.73
C LYS A 58 -10.20 -8.75 9.36
N LYS A 59 -9.19 -9.30 8.71
CA LYS A 59 -8.89 -10.72 8.66
C LYS A 59 -7.57 -10.91 9.37
N ASP A 60 -7.63 -11.79 10.34
CA ASP A 60 -6.58 -12.19 11.28
C ASP A 60 -5.20 -12.38 10.61
N GLU A 61 -4.19 -11.74 11.20
CA GLU A 61 -2.76 -12.09 11.34
C GLU A 61 -2.00 -12.81 10.20
N GLY A 62 -0.88 -12.19 9.79
CA GLY A 62 0.18 -12.82 8.99
C GLY A 62 1.50 -12.06 9.09
N SER A 63 2.26 -12.35 10.14
CA SER A 63 3.66 -11.94 10.36
C SER A 63 4.60 -12.51 9.30
N THR A 64 5.51 -11.69 8.74
CA THR A 64 6.93 -12.07 8.69
C THR A 64 7.89 -10.89 8.65
N ASN A 65 8.66 -10.85 9.72
CA ASN A 65 9.99 -10.30 9.94
C ASN A 65 10.96 -10.53 8.76
N GLU A 66 11.64 -9.45 8.32
CA GLU A 66 13.02 -9.44 7.80
C GLU A 66 13.60 -8.08 8.25
N GLY A 67 14.67 -7.94 9.02
CA GLY A 67 15.81 -8.81 9.28
C GLY A 67 17.09 -8.08 8.90
N SER A 68 17.63 -7.27 9.80
CA SER A 68 19.07 -6.96 10.01
C SER A 68 19.24 -5.98 11.17
#